data_AF-A0A937UHZ4-F1
#
_entry.id   AF-A0A937UHZ4-F1
#
_cell.length_a   1.000
_cell.length_b   1.000
_cell.length_c   1.000
_cell.angle_alpha   90.00
_cell.angle_beta   90.00
_cell.angle_gamma   90.00
#
_symmetry.space_group_name_H-M   'P 1'
#
loop_
_entity.id
_entity.type
_entity.pdbx_description
1 polymer ?
#
loop_
_entity_poly.entity_id
_entity_poly.type
_entity_poly.pdbx_seq_one_letter_code
_entity_poly.pdbx_strand_id
1 'polypeptide(L)'
;MIKKRILEPNRIRRIQGGFSFIPHRFLTDGFLASLNQTEILLYLFLIIVSDRNGLSFYSYDAICTLLQLGVDEYIESRNALIKKDLIVFDGTLFQVLDLPGKPTQEKEVKLSSLSHRRSEIRDLIQQSIREI
;
A
#
# COMPACT_ATOMS: atom_id res chain seq x y z
N MET A 1 18.80 -16.60 -3.28
CA MET A 1 18.51 -17.31 -2.01
C MET A 1 19.46 -16.94 -0.86
N ILE A 2 19.14 -15.85 -0.14
CA ILE A 2 19.70 -15.56 1.19
C ILE A 2 19.09 -16.54 2.20
N LYS A 3 19.93 -17.28 2.91
CA LYS A 3 19.47 -18.16 3.99
C LYS A 3 19.01 -17.31 5.19
N LYS A 4 17.70 -17.20 5.38
CA LYS A 4 17.11 -16.47 6.52
C LYS A 4 17.40 -17.20 7.83
N ARG A 5 17.74 -16.45 8.89
CA ARG A 5 17.84 -16.94 10.27
C ARG A 5 16.93 -16.13 11.18
N ILE A 6 16.32 -16.77 12.17
CA ILE A 6 15.53 -16.08 13.20
C ILE A 6 16.49 -15.23 14.04
N LEU A 7 16.17 -13.94 14.18
CA LEU A 7 16.99 -12.99 14.96
C LEU A 7 16.60 -12.97 16.43
N GLU A 8 15.30 -13.02 16.74
CA GLU A 8 14.76 -13.02 18.10
C GLU A 8 13.74 -14.15 18.26
N PRO A 9 14.16 -15.35 18.73
CA PRO A 9 13.30 -16.52 18.82
C PRO A 9 12.07 -16.35 19.72
N ASN A 10 12.15 -15.47 20.72
CA ASN A 10 11.05 -15.27 21.67
C ASN A 10 9.98 -14.29 21.16
N ARG A 11 10.24 -13.60 20.04
CA ARG A 11 9.34 -12.58 19.47
C ARG A 11 8.96 -12.88 18.02
N ILE A 12 8.78 -14.15 17.71
CA ILE A 12 8.27 -14.57 16.39
C ILE A 12 6.83 -14.05 16.25
N ARG A 13 6.61 -13.20 15.24
CA ARG A 13 5.28 -12.67 14.92
C ARG A 13 4.32 -13.82 14.63
N ARG A 14 3.10 -13.71 15.17
CA ARG A 14 1.98 -14.61 14.91
C ARG A 14 0.77 -13.75 14.56
N ILE A 15 -0.11 -14.24 13.71
CA ILE A 15 -1.41 -13.60 13.47
C ILE A 15 -2.27 -13.92 14.71
N GLN A 16 -2.58 -12.90 15.52
CA GLN A 16 -3.37 -13.02 16.75
C GLN A 16 -4.62 -12.15 16.64
N GLY A 17 -5.74 -12.73 16.18
CA GLY A 17 -6.98 -11.97 15.93
C GLY A 17 -6.85 -10.95 14.79
N GLY A 18 -7.99 -10.51 14.23
CA GLY A 18 -8.06 -9.63 13.06
C GLY A 18 -7.80 -10.34 11.72
N PHE A 19 -8.25 -9.74 10.62
CA PHE A 19 -8.08 -10.24 9.25
C PHE A 19 -7.40 -9.20 8.36
N SER A 20 -6.30 -8.63 8.84
CA SER A 20 -5.50 -7.68 8.08
C SER A 20 -4.27 -8.40 7.51
N PHE A 21 -4.28 -8.69 6.22
CA PHE A 21 -3.13 -9.26 5.52
C PHE A 21 -2.84 -8.49 4.24
N ILE A 22 -1.58 -8.50 3.83
CA ILE A 22 -1.13 -7.91 2.57
C ILE A 22 -0.64 -9.07 1.70
N PRO A 23 -1.26 -9.33 0.53
CA PRO A 23 -0.78 -10.36 -0.37
C PRO A 23 0.69 -10.13 -0.73
N HIS A 24 1.51 -11.18 -0.74
CA HIS A 24 2.93 -11.06 -1.15
C HIS A 24 3.07 -10.45 -2.56
N ARG A 25 2.06 -10.67 -3.42
CA ARG A 25 1.98 -10.09 -4.76
C ARG A 25 1.89 -8.56 -4.79
N PHE A 26 1.48 -7.92 -3.70
CA PHE A 26 1.56 -6.47 -3.56
C PHE A 26 2.99 -5.97 -3.78
N LEU A 27 3.98 -6.75 -3.35
CA LEU A 27 5.39 -6.46 -3.60
C LEU A 27 5.84 -7.02 -4.96
N THR A 28 5.64 -8.32 -5.21
CA THR A 28 6.25 -8.99 -6.38
C THR A 28 5.72 -8.50 -7.71
N ASP A 29 4.46 -8.07 -7.76
CA ASP A 29 3.82 -7.61 -8.99
C ASP A 29 3.97 -6.09 -9.17
N GLY A 30 4.65 -5.41 -8.25
CA GLY A 30 5.04 -4.00 -8.36
C GLY A 30 3.98 -3.00 -7.91
N PHE A 31 2.96 -3.41 -7.15
CA PHE A 31 1.97 -2.48 -6.60
C PHE A 31 2.62 -1.47 -5.66
N LEU A 32 3.44 -1.93 -4.72
CA LEU A 32 4.17 -1.04 -3.81
C LEU A 32 5.00 0.01 -4.57
N ALA A 33 5.68 -0.40 -5.64
CA ALA A 33 6.48 0.50 -6.48
C ALA A 33 5.64 1.49 -7.30
N SER A 34 4.36 1.18 -7.53
CA SER A 34 3.43 2.06 -8.26
C SER A 34 2.83 3.16 -7.39
N LEU A 35 2.99 3.07 -6.06
CA LEU A 35 2.44 3.99 -5.11
C LEU A 35 3.49 5.00 -4.60
N ASN A 36 3.04 6.22 -4.30
CA ASN A 36 3.86 7.19 -3.58
C ASN A 36 3.81 6.94 -2.05
N GLN A 37 4.57 7.71 -1.27
CA GLN A 37 4.68 7.51 0.19
C GLN A 37 3.34 7.65 0.93
N THR A 38 2.53 8.67 0.60
CA THR A 38 1.26 8.94 1.28
C THR A 38 0.17 7.95 0.86
N GLU A 39 0.19 7.51 -0.41
CA GLU A 39 -0.64 6.40 -0.91
C GLU A 39 -0.33 5.09 -0.19
N ILE A 40 0.97 4.75 -0.01
CA ILE A 40 1.39 3.58 0.75
C ILE A 40 0.90 3.67 2.20
N LEU A 41 1.14 4.82 2.85
CA LEU A 41 0.77 5.02 4.24
C LEU A 41 -0.74 4.86 4.45
N LEU A 42 -1.55 5.49 3.60
CA LEU A 42 -3.01 5.40 3.64
C LEU A 42 -3.49 3.97 3.35
N TYR A 43 -2.93 3.30 2.34
CA TYR A 43 -3.32 1.93 1.99
C TYR A 43 -3.01 0.94 3.14
N LEU A 44 -1.83 1.04 3.74
CA LEU A 44 -1.45 0.21 4.89
C LEU A 44 -2.34 0.48 6.11
N PHE A 45 -2.65 1.75 6.37
CA PHE A 45 -3.58 2.10 7.44
C PHE A 45 -4.94 1.44 7.23
N LEU A 46 -5.52 1.58 6.04
CA LEU A 46 -6.82 1.00 5.72
C LEU A 46 -6.82 -0.52 5.88
N ILE A 47 -5.74 -1.22 5.50
CA ILE A 47 -5.60 -2.66 5.74
C ILE A 47 -5.62 -3.00 7.23
N ILE A 48 -4.91 -2.24 8.06
CA ILE A 48 -4.83 -2.47 9.51
C ILE A 48 -6.22 -2.32 10.16
N VAL A 49 -6.99 -1.33 9.73
CA VAL A 49 -8.29 -1.02 10.34
C VAL A 49 -9.48 -1.73 9.70
N SER A 50 -9.23 -2.53 8.65
CA SER A 50 -10.29 -3.23 7.93
C SER A 50 -10.70 -4.55 8.58
N ASP A 51 -11.97 -4.90 8.40
CA ASP A 51 -12.49 -6.23 8.73
C ASP A 51 -12.13 -7.28 7.66
N ARG A 52 -12.68 -8.50 7.80
CA ARG A 52 -12.45 -9.61 6.86
C ARG A 52 -12.91 -9.36 5.42
N ASN A 53 -13.77 -8.37 5.19
CA ASN A 53 -14.28 -7.98 3.89
C ASN A 53 -13.52 -6.77 3.31
N GLY A 54 -12.49 -6.30 4.01
CA GLY A 54 -11.75 -5.09 3.67
C GLY A 54 -12.44 -3.81 4.12
N LEU A 55 -13.47 -3.87 4.97
CA LEU A 55 -14.28 -2.70 5.32
C LEU A 55 -13.75 -1.95 6.54
N SER A 56 -13.69 -0.62 6.45
CA SER A 56 -13.35 0.24 7.58
C SER A 56 -14.17 1.54 7.60
N PHE A 57 -14.51 1.99 8.81
CA PHE A 57 -15.31 3.18 9.09
C PHE A 57 -14.47 4.19 9.89
N TYR A 58 -13.59 4.92 9.19
CA TYR A 58 -12.77 5.98 9.79
C TYR A 58 -13.04 7.30 9.07
N SER A 59 -13.30 8.36 9.84
CA SER A 59 -13.48 9.70 9.28
C SER A 59 -12.17 10.24 8.72
N TYR A 60 -12.26 11.14 7.74
CA TYR A 60 -11.06 11.77 7.17
C TYR A 60 -10.25 12.52 8.24
N ASP A 61 -10.90 13.20 9.19
CA ASP A 61 -10.21 13.91 10.29
C ASP A 61 -9.37 12.94 11.15
N ALA A 62 -9.93 11.77 11.47
CA ALA A 62 -9.22 10.75 12.26
C ALA A 62 -8.03 10.20 11.48
N ILE A 63 -8.21 9.94 10.18
CA ILE A 63 -7.13 9.46 9.30
C ILE A 63 -6.02 10.50 9.20
N CYS A 64 -6.34 11.76 8.87
CA CYS A 64 -5.36 12.84 8.76
C CYS A 64 -4.60 13.05 10.07
N THR A 65 -5.30 13.00 11.22
CA THR A 65 -4.68 13.14 12.54
C THR A 65 -3.73 11.98 12.85
N LEU A 66 -4.14 10.72 12.62
CA LEU A 66 -3.33 9.54 12.93
C LEU A 66 -2.12 9.40 12.01
N LEU A 67 -2.29 9.74 10.73
CA LEU A 67 -1.25 9.62 9.71
C LEU A 67 -0.39 10.88 9.56
N GLN A 68 -0.75 11.95 10.27
CA GLN A 68 -0.10 13.27 10.19
C GLN A 68 -0.06 13.79 8.74
N LEU A 69 -1.16 13.60 8.02
CA LEU A 69 -1.31 14.04 6.62
C LEU A 69 -2.06 15.37 6.54
N GLY A 70 -1.62 16.23 5.62
CA GLY A 70 -2.42 17.35 5.17
C GLY A 70 -3.71 16.87 4.48
N VAL A 71 -4.76 17.69 4.52
CA VAL A 71 -6.05 17.35 3.90
C VAL A 71 -5.89 17.13 2.40
N ASP A 72 -5.10 17.96 1.72
CA ASP A 72 -4.84 17.83 0.28
C ASP A 72 -4.10 16.52 -0.04
N GLU A 73 -3.06 16.19 0.73
CA GLU A 73 -2.30 14.94 0.57
C GLU A 73 -3.19 13.71 0.76
N TYR A 74 -4.09 13.75 1.75
CA TYR A 74 -5.07 12.70 1.97
C TYR A 74 -6.05 12.58 0.79
N ILE A 75 -6.62 13.69 0.30
CA ILE A 75 -7.57 13.68 -0.82
C ILE A 75 -6.90 13.13 -2.07
N GLU A 76 -5.70 13.61 -2.40
CA GLU A 76 -4.92 13.14 -3.55
C GLU A 76 -4.62 11.65 -3.44
N SER A 77 -4.12 11.21 -2.28
CA SER A 77 -3.78 9.79 -2.04
C SER A 77 -5.00 8.89 -2.13
N ARG A 78 -6.12 9.27 -1.50
CA ARG A 78 -7.39 8.52 -1.57
C ARG A 78 -7.86 8.39 -3.01
N ASN A 79 -7.93 9.50 -3.74
CA ASN A 79 -8.40 9.50 -5.12
C ASN A 79 -7.47 8.69 -6.03
N ALA A 80 -6.16 8.73 -5.79
CA ALA A 80 -5.19 7.93 -6.52
C ALA A 80 -5.32 6.44 -6.23
N LEU A 81 -5.58 6.03 -4.98
CA LEU A 81 -5.84 4.63 -4.62
C LEU A 81 -7.14 4.10 -5.27
N ILE A 82 -8.19 4.93 -5.31
CA ILE A 82 -9.45 4.60 -6.02
C ILE A 82 -9.17 4.42 -7.52
N LYS A 83 -8.46 5.37 -8.15
CA LYS A 83 -8.10 5.30 -9.58
C LYS A 83 -7.26 4.07 -9.92
N LYS A 84 -6.44 3.59 -8.98
CA LYS A 84 -5.62 2.39 -9.13
C LYS A 84 -6.36 1.08 -8.81
N ASP A 85 -7.66 1.16 -8.51
CA ASP A 85 -8.52 0.01 -8.18
C ASP A 85 -8.03 -0.76 -6.94
N LEU A 86 -7.50 -0.04 -5.95
CA LEU A 86 -6.99 -0.63 -4.70
C LEU A 86 -7.96 -0.47 -3.53
N ILE A 87 -8.81 0.56 -3.60
CA ILE A 87 -9.87 0.82 -2.63
C ILE A 87 -11.12 1.35 -3.34
N VAL A 88 -12.26 1.22 -2.68
CA VAL A 88 -13.46 2.03 -2.96
C VAL A 88 -13.87 2.81 -1.71
N PHE A 89 -14.47 3.98 -1.91
CA PHE A 89 -14.99 4.83 -0.85
C PHE A 89 -16.32 5.44 -1.28
N ASP A 90 -17.36 5.27 -0.48
CA ASP A 90 -18.71 5.77 -0.77
C ASP A 90 -19.03 7.14 -0.13
N GLY A 91 -18.06 7.74 0.56
CA GLY A 91 -18.23 8.95 1.36
C GLY A 91 -18.26 8.68 2.87
N THR A 92 -18.43 7.43 3.28
CA THR A 92 -18.53 7.03 4.69
C THR A 92 -17.70 5.77 4.99
N LEU A 93 -17.76 4.77 4.13
CA LEU A 93 -17.13 3.47 4.29
C LEU A 93 -16.02 3.29 3.25
N PHE A 94 -14.87 2.80 3.72
CA PHE A 94 -13.81 2.31 2.84
C PHE A 94 -13.94 0.81 2.66
N GLN A 95 -13.64 0.33 1.46
CA GLN A 95 -13.32 -1.07 1.23
C GLN A 95 -11.95 -1.20 0.55
N VAL A 96 -11.07 -1.99 1.14
CA VAL A 96 -9.84 -2.45 0.48
C VAL A 96 -10.19 -3.61 -0.44
N LEU A 97 -9.81 -3.49 -1.72
CA LEU A 97 -10.16 -4.44 -2.76
C LEU A 97 -9.12 -5.57 -2.88
N ASP A 98 -9.52 -6.67 -3.50
CA ASP A 98 -8.53 -7.63 -3.99
C ASP A 98 -7.66 -6.96 -5.08
N LEU A 99 -6.38 -7.28 -5.09
CA LEU A 99 -5.46 -6.66 -6.05
C LEU A 99 -5.85 -7.06 -7.49
N PRO A 100 -5.86 -6.10 -8.43
CA PRO A 100 -6.10 -6.43 -9.83
C PRO A 100 -4.96 -7.30 -10.39
N GLY A 101 -5.11 -7.79 -11.62
CA GLY A 101 -4.10 -8.67 -12.22
C GLY A 101 -2.70 -8.04 -12.33
N LYS A 102 -2.61 -6.71 -12.48
CA LYS A 102 -1.37 -5.92 -12.51
C LYS A 102 -1.65 -4.49 -12.00
N PRO A 103 -0.63 -3.75 -11.53
CA PRO A 103 -0.79 -2.34 -11.18
C PRO A 103 -1.25 -1.51 -12.38
N THR A 104 -2.26 -0.67 -12.17
CA THR A 104 -2.69 0.33 -13.16
C THR A 104 -1.57 1.33 -13.38
N GLN A 105 -0.93 1.29 -14.55
CA GLN A 105 0.07 2.28 -14.90
C GLN A 105 -0.65 3.59 -15.25
N GLU A 106 -0.33 4.66 -14.53
CA GLU A 106 -0.64 5.99 -15.03
C GLU A 106 0.12 6.15 -16.35
N LYS A 107 -0.62 6.43 -17.44
CA LYS A 107 -0.01 6.92 -18.68
C LYS A 107 0.82 8.14 -18.29
N GLU A 108 2.14 8.02 -18.31
CA GLU A 108 3.08 9.11 -18.01
C GLU A 108 2.72 10.32 -18.87
N VAL A 109 2.06 11.31 -18.29
CA VAL A 109 2.14 12.66 -18.80
C VAL A 109 3.51 13.17 -18.37
N LYS A 110 4.40 13.31 -19.36
CA LYS A 110 5.82 13.66 -19.24
C LYS A 110 6.09 14.73 -18.17
N LEU A 111 6.65 14.31 -17.02
CA LEU A 111 7.42 15.19 -16.14
C LEU A 111 8.68 14.45 -15.69
N SER A 112 9.79 14.81 -16.32
CA SER A 112 10.99 14.00 -16.55
C SER A 112 11.97 13.88 -15.37
N SER A 113 11.54 14.06 -14.12
CA SER A 113 12.42 13.92 -12.95
C SER A 113 11.92 12.93 -11.88
N LEU A 114 10.60 12.77 -11.75
CA LEU A 114 10.00 11.81 -10.81
C LEU A 114 9.96 10.37 -11.35
N SER A 115 10.01 10.19 -12.66
CA SER A 115 10.05 8.87 -13.32
C SER A 115 11.34 8.11 -13.01
N HIS A 116 12.48 8.82 -12.90
CA HIS A 116 13.77 8.20 -12.59
C HIS A 116 13.77 7.54 -11.20
N ARG A 117 13.23 8.26 -10.19
CA ARG A 117 13.17 7.75 -8.81
C ARG A 117 12.22 6.56 -8.65
N ARG A 118 11.13 6.49 -9.45
CA ARG A 118 10.21 5.33 -9.47
C ARG A 118 10.84 4.10 -10.14
N SER A 119 11.70 4.29 -11.14
CA SER A 119 12.51 3.22 -11.75
C SER A 119 13.47 2.62 -10.73
N GLU A 120 14.21 3.48 -10.01
CA GLU A 120 15.19 3.05 -9.00
C GLU A 120 14.54 2.18 -7.90
N ILE A 121 13.34 2.55 -7.43
CA ILE A 121 12.61 1.76 -6.43
C ILE A 121 12.17 0.40 -7.01
N ARG A 122 11.69 0.37 -8.26
CA ARG A 122 11.32 -0.88 -8.95
C ARG A 122 12.55 -1.80 -9.09
N ASP A 123 13.68 -1.25 -9.49
CA ASP A 123 14.92 -2.00 -9.70
C ASP A 123 15.47 -2.53 -8.37
N LEU A 124 15.42 -1.71 -7.31
CA LEU A 124 15.82 -2.10 -5.95
C LEU A 124 14.94 -3.25 -5.42
N ILE A 125 13.62 -3.17 -5.64
CA ILE A 125 12.67 -4.24 -5.25
C ILE A 125 12.95 -5.52 -6.05
N GLN A 126 13.19 -5.44 -7.37
CA GLN A 126 13.50 -6.62 -8.18
C GLN A 126 14.83 -7.28 -7.80
N GLN A 127 15.86 -6.48 -7.48
CA GLN A 127 17.14 -6.98 -7.01
C GLN A 127 16.99 -7.70 -5.65
N SER A 128 16.22 -7.09 -4.74
CA SER A 128 15.95 -7.67 -3.42
C SER A 128 15.13 -8.97 -3.48
N ILE A 129 14.24 -9.12 -4.46
CA ILE A 129 13.43 -10.34 -4.66
C ILE A 129 14.21 -11.45 -5.36
N ARG A 130 15.10 -11.13 -6.32
CA ARG A 130 15.95 -12.12 -7.00
C ARG A 130 16.98 -12.78 -6.08
N GLU A 131 17.33 -12.11 -4.99
CA GLU A 131 18.20 -12.66 -3.96
C GLU A 131 17.48 -13.57 -2.96
N ILE A 132 16.15 -13.73 -3.05
CA ILE A 132 15.38 -14.68 -2.21
C ILE A 132 15.47 -16.10 -2.76
#